data_AF-A0A1Q6RN32-F1
#
_entry.id   AF-A0A1Q6RN32-F1
#
_cell.length_a   1.000
_cell.length_b   1.000
_cell.length_c   1.000
_cell.angle_alpha   90.00
_cell.angle_beta   90.00
_cell.angle_gamma   90.00
#
_symmetry.space_group_name_H-M   'P 1'
#
loop_
_entity.id
_entity.type
_entity.pdbx_description
1 polymer ?
#
loop_
_entity_poly.entity_id
_entity_poly.type
_entity_poly.pdbx_seq_one_letter_code
_entity_poly.pdbx_strand_id
1 'polypeptide(L)'
;MRKRLILIICLSLLSCLIVFSACNKGKNYQTKVYEYIPYYKSTTCNILKDKNIELHVENSVSNSKDEISDLINLMQDDYSTLTSVFNLDTQIKCYIIADEYILGNDKAVYQNEVLICNESAVKSGGYRKAFAGAYIQSTEYWKQYGAYAHAFNCEYSNEEIKEHYANDKDLELTLFSAYFIDDFNDNTDNAIKTAYSFSDFVINTYGYKNFINANLTDYRTEYLSFLGINRKFNIPFDLSWLDEAIYSQKFLSYPLVISTANRIYNLDAFSSKRETASFDTPERVLYHLSAGNAECAKILNYIKSNAPDSYDFVNQRYSDNLEYFVSDREIKTCCDVNNRKIYLLDPSEYVHETIHAVTLKSNPTDEAWIGEGVAEYLSRYVSKHISDINNRFYLSFTDKTLTGGIADFVNTVNTRYRKNGGKFDTLSEFDFALLAKCIGEITLKDSSYKSQIKFPYATTAICKIYACTSKDGNVLTYPESYAFTYYLIEKYGFNNVLKCCIDYNLADIFGSNYNVIMDEFMKSII
;
A
#
# COMPACT_ATOMS: atom_id res chain seq x y z
N MET A 1 -2.57 -82.20 -15.86
CA MET A 1 -1.62 -81.07 -16.04
C MET A 1 -2.22 -79.81 -16.67
N ARG A 2 -3.03 -79.91 -17.73
CA ARG A 2 -3.61 -78.75 -18.46
C ARG A 2 -4.41 -77.75 -17.60
N LYS A 3 -5.16 -78.22 -16.59
CA LYS A 3 -5.93 -77.35 -15.67
C LYS A 3 -5.07 -76.56 -14.67
N ARG A 4 -3.89 -77.06 -14.28
CA ARG A 4 -2.97 -76.34 -13.36
C ARG A 4 -2.22 -75.21 -14.08
N LEU A 5 -1.90 -75.37 -15.36
CA LEU A 5 -1.22 -74.35 -16.15
C LEU A 5 -2.14 -73.13 -16.41
N ILE A 6 -3.43 -73.36 -16.68
CA ILE A 6 -4.42 -72.29 -16.88
C ILE A 6 -4.63 -71.50 -15.58
N LEU A 7 -4.67 -72.18 -14.43
CA LEU A 7 -4.84 -71.52 -13.14
C LEU A 7 -3.65 -70.60 -12.80
N ILE A 8 -2.42 -71.04 -13.09
CA ILE A 8 -1.20 -70.25 -12.87
C ILE A 8 -1.15 -69.04 -13.78
N ILE A 9 -1.53 -69.18 -15.07
CA ILE A 9 -1.59 -68.06 -16.03
C ILE A 9 -2.64 -67.03 -15.59
N CYS A 10 -3.83 -67.47 -15.15
CA CYS A 10 -4.88 -66.59 -14.62
C CYS A 10 -4.45 -65.86 -13.34
N LEU A 11 -3.73 -66.53 -12.43
CA LEU A 11 -3.20 -65.92 -11.21
C LEU A 11 -2.09 -64.90 -11.50
N SER A 12 -1.21 -65.16 -12.48
CA SER A 12 -0.20 -64.18 -12.90
C SER A 12 -0.80 -62.97 -13.63
N LEU A 13 -1.86 -63.15 -14.41
CA LEU A 13 -2.60 -62.05 -15.04
C LEU A 13 -3.39 -61.23 -14.01
N LEU A 14 -3.97 -61.87 -12.98
CA LEU A 14 -4.63 -61.18 -11.88
C LEU A 14 -3.65 -60.38 -11.02
N SER A 15 -2.46 -60.90 -10.74
CA SER A 15 -1.43 -60.16 -10.01
C SER A 15 -0.90 -58.97 -10.82
N CYS A 16 -0.76 -59.10 -12.15
CA CYS A 16 -0.43 -57.95 -13.00
C CYS A 16 -1.55 -56.90 -13.03
N LEU A 17 -2.82 -57.31 -13.09
CA LEU A 17 -3.97 -56.38 -13.04
C LEU A 17 -4.10 -55.64 -11.70
N ILE A 18 -3.73 -56.29 -10.58
CA ILE A 18 -3.74 -55.65 -9.25
C ILE A 18 -2.58 -54.66 -9.08
N VAL A 19 -1.41 -54.94 -9.68
CA VAL A 19 -0.28 -53.99 -9.69
C VAL A 19 -0.58 -52.76 -10.57
N PHE A 20 -1.33 -52.89 -11.67
CA PHE A 20 -1.76 -51.74 -12.48
C PHE A 20 -2.99 -51.00 -11.91
N SER A 21 -3.83 -51.64 -11.09
CA SER A 21 -5.01 -51.00 -10.48
C SER A 21 -4.72 -50.27 -9.16
N ALA A 22 -3.55 -50.49 -8.55
CA ALA A 22 -3.13 -49.81 -7.32
C ALA A 22 -2.54 -48.39 -7.55
N CYS A 23 -2.15 -48.03 -8.78
CA CYS A 23 -1.52 -46.74 -9.08
C CYS A 23 -2.49 -45.56 -9.28
N ASN A 24 -3.82 -45.75 -9.19
CA ASN A 24 -4.79 -44.70 -9.60
C ASN A 24 -5.87 -44.36 -8.56
N LYS A 25 -5.72 -44.79 -7.30
CA LYS A 25 -6.72 -44.50 -6.25
C LYS A 25 -6.68 -43.07 -5.68
N GLY A 26 -5.73 -42.23 -6.09
CA GLY A 26 -5.55 -40.87 -5.57
C GLY A 26 -6.01 -39.73 -6.48
N LYS A 27 -6.29 -40.00 -7.77
CA LYS A 27 -6.59 -38.96 -8.77
C LYS A 27 -8.10 -38.78 -8.93
N ASN A 28 -8.62 -37.62 -8.52
CA ASN A 28 -10.02 -37.22 -8.76
C ASN A 28 -10.07 -36.21 -9.91
N TYR A 29 -10.81 -36.53 -10.97
CA TYR A 29 -10.92 -35.69 -12.16
C TYR A 29 -12.36 -35.25 -12.38
N GLN A 30 -12.57 -33.94 -12.50
CA GLN A 30 -13.85 -33.31 -12.80
C GLN A 30 -13.70 -32.43 -14.04
N THR A 31 -14.75 -32.35 -14.86
CA THR A 31 -14.73 -31.58 -16.10
C THR A 31 -15.77 -30.48 -16.08
N LYS A 32 -15.47 -29.37 -16.73
CA LYS A 32 -16.41 -28.26 -16.96
C LYS A 32 -16.99 -27.67 -15.67
N VAL A 33 -16.16 -27.51 -14.64
CA VAL A 33 -16.53 -26.89 -13.38
C VAL A 33 -16.44 -25.38 -13.54
N TYR A 34 -17.50 -24.67 -13.16
CA TYR A 34 -17.51 -23.21 -13.19
C TYR A 34 -16.83 -22.66 -11.93
N GLU A 35 -15.77 -21.87 -12.12
CA GLU A 35 -14.91 -21.35 -11.06
C GLU A 35 -14.79 -19.83 -11.19
N TYR A 36 -14.74 -19.15 -10.04
CA TYR A 36 -14.31 -17.75 -9.98
C TYR A 36 -12.83 -17.71 -9.59
N ILE A 37 -11.97 -17.23 -10.50
CA ILE A 37 -10.53 -17.08 -10.23
C ILE A 37 -10.30 -15.68 -9.67
N PRO A 38 -9.78 -15.54 -8.42
CA PRO A 38 -9.59 -14.24 -7.77
C PRO A 38 -8.83 -13.24 -8.65
N TYR A 39 -9.40 -12.03 -8.78
CA TYR A 39 -8.89 -10.91 -9.57
C TYR A 39 -8.69 -11.15 -11.08
N TYR A 40 -9.01 -12.34 -11.61
CA TYR A 40 -8.97 -12.64 -13.04
C TYR A 40 -10.37 -12.57 -13.66
N LYS A 41 -11.07 -13.71 -13.77
CA LYS A 41 -12.44 -13.80 -14.29
C LYS A 41 -13.09 -15.09 -13.81
N SER A 42 -14.40 -15.18 -13.94
CA SER A 42 -15.08 -16.46 -13.88
C SER A 42 -14.87 -17.25 -15.17
N THR A 43 -14.51 -18.52 -15.07
CA THR A 43 -14.27 -19.38 -16.22
C THR A 43 -14.71 -20.82 -15.95
N THR A 44 -14.59 -21.66 -16.97
CA THR A 44 -14.84 -23.10 -16.87
C THR A 44 -13.50 -23.83 -16.83
N CYS A 45 -13.30 -24.68 -15.83
CA CYS A 45 -12.08 -25.45 -15.62
C CYS A 45 -12.33 -26.97 -15.63
N ASN A 46 -11.29 -27.71 -16.00
CA ASN A 46 -11.15 -29.11 -15.66
C ASN A 46 -10.28 -29.21 -14.41
N ILE A 47 -10.71 -30.00 -13.42
CA ILE A 47 -10.05 -30.10 -12.12
C ILE A 47 -9.45 -31.48 -11.97
N LEU A 48 -8.16 -31.56 -11.63
CA LEU A 48 -7.46 -32.77 -11.26
C LEU A 48 -6.86 -32.60 -9.87
N LYS A 49 -7.32 -33.39 -8.91
CA LYS A 49 -6.69 -33.50 -7.59
C LYS A 49 -5.78 -34.72 -7.56
N ASP A 50 -4.52 -34.52 -7.19
CA ASP A 50 -3.55 -35.58 -6.94
C ASP A 50 -2.71 -35.24 -5.70
N LYS A 51 -2.73 -36.11 -4.69
CA LYS A 51 -2.05 -35.91 -3.40
C LYS A 51 -2.32 -34.50 -2.82
N ASN A 52 -1.26 -33.69 -2.70
CA ASN A 52 -1.23 -32.34 -2.12
C ASN A 52 -1.55 -31.22 -3.11
N ILE A 53 -1.83 -31.53 -4.37
CA ILE A 53 -2.06 -30.54 -5.42
C ILE A 53 -3.47 -30.69 -5.98
N GLU A 54 -4.21 -29.59 -5.99
CA GLU A 54 -5.47 -29.44 -6.68
C GLU A 54 -5.28 -28.50 -7.89
N LEU A 55 -5.24 -29.08 -9.08
CA LEU A 55 -4.97 -28.38 -10.32
C LEU A 55 -6.27 -28.08 -11.06
N HIS A 56 -6.49 -26.80 -11.35
CA HIS A 56 -7.62 -26.26 -12.11
C HIS A 56 -7.10 -25.73 -13.44
N VAL A 57 -7.46 -26.36 -14.56
CA VAL A 57 -7.00 -25.95 -15.89
C VAL A 57 -8.16 -25.36 -16.66
N GLU A 58 -8.04 -24.10 -17.08
CA GLU A 58 -9.05 -23.44 -17.91
C GLU A 58 -9.29 -24.27 -19.19
N ASN A 59 -10.56 -24.50 -19.54
CA ASN A 59 -10.91 -25.33 -20.69
C ASN A 59 -10.37 -24.80 -22.03
N SER A 60 -10.03 -23.52 -22.12
CA SER A 60 -9.37 -22.93 -23.29
C SER A 60 -7.89 -23.27 -23.39
N VAL A 61 -7.25 -23.67 -22.28
CA VAL A 61 -5.85 -24.16 -22.26
C VAL A 61 -5.80 -25.62 -22.68
N SER A 62 -6.51 -26.49 -21.96
CA SER A 62 -6.60 -27.91 -22.31
C SER A 62 -7.90 -28.54 -21.84
N ASN A 63 -8.43 -29.45 -22.68
CA ASN A 63 -9.52 -30.36 -22.33
C ASN A 63 -9.07 -31.82 -22.22
N SER A 64 -7.78 -32.10 -22.40
CA SER A 64 -7.23 -33.45 -22.39
C SER A 64 -6.85 -33.83 -20.96
N LYS A 65 -7.47 -34.90 -20.44
CA LYS A 65 -7.11 -35.44 -19.12
C LYS A 65 -5.63 -35.86 -19.06
N ASP A 66 -5.08 -36.35 -20.17
CA ASP A 66 -3.69 -36.81 -20.22
C ASP A 66 -2.72 -35.63 -20.16
N GLU A 67 -2.98 -34.56 -20.91
CA GLU A 67 -2.15 -33.33 -20.84
C GLU A 67 -2.21 -32.70 -19.44
N ILE A 68 -3.41 -32.64 -18.83
CA ILE A 68 -3.57 -32.15 -17.45
C ILE A 68 -2.83 -33.06 -16.45
N SER A 69 -2.81 -34.38 -16.71
CA SER A 69 -2.08 -35.33 -15.88
C SER A 69 -0.56 -35.15 -16.01
N ASP A 70 -0.05 -34.81 -17.19
CA ASP A 70 1.37 -34.52 -17.39
C ASP A 70 1.78 -33.24 -16.64
N LEU A 71 0.95 -32.20 -16.67
CA LEU A 71 1.18 -30.96 -15.93
C LEU A 71 1.24 -31.21 -14.43
N ILE A 72 0.27 -31.92 -13.84
CA ILE A 72 0.29 -32.19 -12.40
C ILE A 72 1.47 -33.08 -12.00
N ASN A 73 1.91 -34.01 -12.85
CA ASN A 73 3.08 -34.85 -12.55
C ASN A 73 4.36 -34.00 -12.45
N LEU A 74 4.56 -33.04 -13.37
CA LEU A 74 5.69 -32.09 -13.27
C LEU A 74 5.66 -31.31 -11.94
N MET A 75 4.47 -30.87 -11.53
CA MET A 75 4.31 -30.16 -10.25
C MET A 75 4.55 -31.06 -9.03
N GLN A 76 4.25 -32.35 -9.12
CA GLN A 76 4.53 -33.31 -8.04
C GLN A 76 6.03 -33.59 -7.88
N ASP A 77 6.81 -33.54 -8.96
CA ASP A 77 8.28 -33.66 -8.91
C ASP A 77 8.89 -32.44 -8.21
N ASP A 78 8.43 -31.24 -8.57
CA ASP A 78 8.85 -30.00 -7.90
C ASP A 78 8.38 -29.95 -6.42
N TYR A 79 7.18 -30.47 -6.12
CA TYR A 79 6.67 -30.61 -4.73
C TYR A 79 7.56 -31.54 -3.90
N SER A 80 8.03 -32.64 -4.49
CA SER A 80 8.92 -33.59 -3.84
C SER A 80 10.28 -32.95 -3.53
N THR A 81 10.78 -32.09 -4.43
CA THR A 81 11.99 -31.30 -4.21
C THR A 81 11.84 -30.38 -3.00
N LEU A 82 10.75 -29.60 -2.94
CA LEU A 82 10.45 -28.74 -1.79
C LEU A 82 10.28 -29.53 -0.49
N THR A 83 9.63 -30.70 -0.55
CA THR A 83 9.44 -31.59 0.61
C THR A 83 10.76 -32.13 1.16
N SER A 84 11.73 -32.42 0.29
CA SER A 84 13.04 -32.90 0.73
C SER A 84 13.82 -31.86 1.55
N VAL A 85 13.50 -30.58 1.38
CA VAL A 85 14.20 -29.45 1.99
C VAL A 85 13.45 -28.89 3.20
N PHE A 86 12.14 -28.68 3.06
CA PHE A 86 11.31 -28.03 4.08
C PHE A 86 10.42 -28.99 4.86
N ASN A 87 10.16 -30.18 4.33
CA ASN A 87 9.35 -31.24 4.96
C ASN A 87 7.98 -30.76 5.48
N LEU A 88 7.24 -30.03 4.64
CA LEU A 88 5.87 -29.57 4.91
C LEU A 88 4.84 -30.46 4.21
N ASP A 89 3.60 -30.43 4.72
CA ASP A 89 2.45 -31.15 4.15
C ASP A 89 1.38 -30.16 3.63
N THR A 90 1.83 -29.17 2.87
CA THR A 90 0.99 -28.06 2.39
C THR A 90 0.07 -28.50 1.26
N GLN A 91 -1.21 -28.12 1.32
CA GLN A 91 -2.13 -28.27 0.18
C GLN A 91 -2.00 -27.06 -0.75
N ILE A 92 -1.77 -27.31 -2.04
CA ILE A 92 -1.61 -26.26 -3.05
C ILE A 92 -2.81 -26.31 -4.02
N LYS A 93 -3.53 -25.20 -4.11
CA LYS A 93 -4.52 -24.96 -5.16
C LYS A 93 -3.87 -24.15 -6.28
N CYS A 94 -3.90 -24.68 -7.50
CA CYS A 94 -3.26 -24.07 -8.67
C CYS A 94 -4.27 -23.88 -9.81
N TYR A 95 -4.29 -22.70 -10.40
CA TYR A 95 -5.02 -22.38 -11.63
C TYR A 95 -4.05 -22.21 -12.79
N ILE A 96 -4.26 -22.97 -13.86
CA ILE A 96 -3.61 -22.76 -15.16
C ILE A 96 -4.58 -22.01 -16.07
N ILE A 97 -4.24 -20.77 -16.41
CA ILE A 97 -5.06 -19.87 -17.22
C ILE A 97 -4.48 -19.67 -18.62
N ALA A 98 -5.32 -19.27 -19.57
CA ALA A 98 -4.90 -19.02 -20.95
C ALA A 98 -4.25 -17.65 -21.16
N ASP A 99 -4.59 -16.67 -20.32
CA ASP A 99 -4.13 -15.29 -20.50
C ASP A 99 -2.73 -15.08 -19.92
N GLU A 100 -1.72 -15.12 -20.79
CA GLU A 100 -0.32 -14.96 -20.38
C GLU A 100 0.05 -13.50 -20.05
N TYR A 101 -0.71 -12.51 -20.55
CA TYR A 101 -0.32 -11.09 -20.44
C TYR A 101 -0.42 -10.55 -19.02
N ILE A 102 -1.26 -11.14 -18.18
CA ILE A 102 -1.51 -10.64 -16.83
C ILE A 102 -0.53 -11.17 -15.78
N LEU A 103 0.33 -12.14 -16.13
CA LEU A 103 1.16 -12.90 -15.18
C LEU A 103 2.64 -12.47 -15.16
N GLY A 104 2.99 -11.39 -15.88
CA GLY A 104 4.35 -10.86 -15.93
C GLY A 104 5.38 -11.84 -16.50
N ASN A 105 6.66 -11.56 -16.25
CA ASN A 105 7.79 -12.29 -16.84
C ASN A 105 7.86 -13.76 -16.39
N ASP A 106 7.59 -14.04 -15.12
CA ASP A 106 7.58 -15.40 -14.56
C ASP A 106 6.38 -16.23 -15.03
N LYS A 107 5.37 -15.58 -15.62
CA LYS A 107 4.13 -16.21 -16.07
C LYS A 107 3.41 -16.98 -14.93
N ALA A 108 3.66 -16.57 -13.69
CA ALA A 108 3.13 -17.19 -12.48
C ALA A 108 3.16 -16.24 -11.28
N VAL A 109 2.12 -16.30 -10.46
CA VAL A 109 1.99 -15.54 -9.20
C VAL A 109 1.31 -16.39 -8.14
N TYR A 110 1.75 -16.26 -6.89
CA TYR A 110 1.05 -16.83 -5.74
C TYR A 110 0.43 -15.70 -4.93
N GLN A 111 -0.91 -15.71 -4.83
CA GLN A 111 -1.68 -14.68 -4.13
C GLN A 111 -3.05 -15.22 -3.72
N ASN A 112 -3.66 -14.64 -2.69
CA ASN A 112 -4.99 -15.06 -2.18
C ASN A 112 -5.09 -16.58 -1.98
N GLU A 113 -4.04 -17.17 -1.42
CA GLU A 113 -3.92 -18.61 -1.15
C GLU A 113 -3.96 -19.52 -2.40
N VAL A 114 -3.82 -18.96 -3.61
CA VAL A 114 -3.83 -19.71 -4.85
C VAL A 114 -2.61 -19.40 -5.70
N LEU A 115 -2.05 -20.43 -6.33
CA LEU A 115 -1.09 -20.28 -7.41
C LEU A 115 -1.86 -20.06 -8.71
N ILE A 116 -1.50 -19.03 -9.47
CA ILE A 116 -2.01 -18.79 -10.81
C ILE A 116 -0.82 -18.77 -11.76
N CYS A 117 -0.82 -19.62 -12.77
CA CYS A 117 0.22 -19.69 -13.79
C CYS A 117 -0.38 -20.00 -15.17
N ASN A 118 0.45 -20.04 -16.20
CA ASN A 118 0.07 -20.58 -17.50
C ASN A 118 0.80 -21.90 -17.79
N GLU A 119 0.37 -22.57 -18.85
CA GLU A 119 0.91 -23.87 -19.24
C GLU A 119 2.41 -23.79 -19.57
N SER A 120 2.84 -22.72 -20.24
CA SER A 120 4.23 -22.55 -20.66
C SER A 120 5.17 -22.40 -19.45
N ALA A 121 4.73 -21.76 -18.36
CA ALA A 121 5.47 -21.63 -17.11
C ALA A 121 5.69 -22.98 -16.40
N VAL A 122 4.69 -23.86 -16.42
CA VAL A 122 4.80 -25.21 -15.84
C VAL A 122 5.81 -26.04 -16.62
N LYS A 123 5.73 -26.02 -17.96
CA LYS A 123 6.63 -26.78 -18.83
C LYS A 123 8.08 -26.29 -18.79
N SER A 124 8.31 -24.99 -18.63
CA SER A 124 9.66 -24.40 -18.55
C SER A 124 10.25 -24.38 -17.14
N GLY A 125 9.41 -24.54 -16.11
CA GLY A 125 9.80 -24.36 -14.70
C GLY A 125 9.73 -22.90 -14.21
N GLY A 126 9.30 -21.94 -15.04
CA GLY A 126 9.16 -20.53 -14.62
C GLY A 126 8.20 -20.31 -13.44
N TYR A 127 7.25 -21.21 -13.25
CA TYR A 127 6.29 -21.14 -12.12
C TYR A 127 6.89 -21.47 -10.74
N ARG A 128 8.10 -22.03 -10.68
CA ARG A 128 8.68 -22.61 -9.44
C ARG A 128 8.82 -21.63 -8.29
N LYS A 129 9.09 -20.34 -8.56
CA LYS A 129 9.09 -19.29 -7.52
C LYS A 129 7.73 -19.18 -6.83
N ALA A 130 6.67 -18.97 -7.62
CA ALA A 130 5.32 -18.87 -7.09
C ALA A 130 4.86 -20.18 -6.45
N PHE A 131 5.28 -21.33 -6.99
CA PHE A 131 5.02 -22.64 -6.41
C PHE A 131 5.70 -22.84 -5.06
N ALA A 132 6.96 -22.41 -4.91
CA ALA A 132 7.65 -22.40 -3.61
C ALA A 132 6.93 -21.49 -2.62
N GLY A 133 6.47 -20.31 -3.06
CA GLY A 133 5.61 -19.42 -2.28
C GLY A 133 4.32 -20.08 -1.79
N ALA A 134 3.63 -20.81 -2.68
CA ALA A 134 2.43 -21.57 -2.34
C ALA A 134 2.70 -22.68 -1.32
N TYR A 135 3.84 -23.37 -1.47
CA TYR A 135 4.26 -24.45 -0.59
C TYR A 135 4.60 -23.96 0.82
N ILE A 136 5.28 -22.83 0.96
CA ILE A 136 5.60 -22.22 2.26
C ILE A 136 4.49 -21.29 2.79
N GLN A 137 3.41 -21.11 2.03
CA GLN A 137 2.29 -20.21 2.31
C GLN A 137 2.70 -18.75 2.58
N SER A 138 3.65 -18.22 1.80
CA SER A 138 4.10 -16.83 1.92
C SER A 138 3.86 -16.03 0.66
N THR A 139 3.28 -14.85 0.83
CA THR A 139 3.10 -13.87 -0.26
C THR A 139 4.27 -12.89 -0.38
N GLU A 140 5.20 -12.86 0.58
CA GLU A 140 6.39 -12.01 0.51
C GLU A 140 7.36 -12.51 -0.55
N TYR A 141 7.62 -11.67 -1.56
CA TYR A 141 8.43 -12.06 -2.73
C TYR A 141 9.81 -12.55 -2.35
N TRP A 142 10.47 -11.90 -1.38
CA TRP A 142 11.79 -12.30 -0.93
C TRP A 142 11.80 -13.70 -0.30
N LYS A 143 10.74 -14.09 0.41
CA LYS A 143 10.60 -15.46 0.95
C LYS A 143 10.32 -16.46 -0.17
N GLN A 144 9.54 -16.08 -1.18
CA GLN A 144 9.30 -16.95 -2.35
C GLN A 144 10.59 -17.21 -3.12
N TYR A 145 11.34 -16.16 -3.47
CA TYR A 145 12.64 -16.26 -4.13
C TYR A 145 13.65 -17.03 -3.27
N GLY A 146 13.69 -16.76 -1.96
CA GLY A 146 14.54 -17.47 -1.01
C GLY A 146 14.29 -18.96 -0.95
N ALA A 147 13.04 -19.38 -0.75
CA ALA A 147 12.70 -20.80 -0.68
C ALA A 147 12.91 -21.52 -2.02
N TYR A 148 12.63 -20.83 -3.12
CA TYR A 148 12.92 -21.31 -4.46
C TYR A 148 14.43 -21.54 -4.66
N ALA A 149 15.27 -20.56 -4.36
CA ALA A 149 16.72 -20.71 -4.51
C ALA A 149 17.29 -21.81 -3.63
N HIS A 150 16.84 -21.88 -2.37
CA HIS A 150 17.30 -22.90 -1.43
C HIS A 150 16.95 -24.32 -1.89
N ALA A 151 15.76 -24.52 -2.47
CA ALA A 151 15.31 -25.84 -2.92
C ALA A 151 15.86 -26.25 -4.30
N PHE A 152 16.07 -25.29 -5.20
CA PHE A 152 16.46 -25.55 -6.58
C PHE A 152 17.92 -25.18 -6.89
N ASN A 153 18.72 -24.81 -5.87
CA ASN A 153 20.14 -24.45 -5.96
C ASN A 153 20.42 -23.33 -6.96
N CYS A 154 19.70 -22.20 -6.83
CA CYS A 154 19.96 -21.04 -7.69
C CYS A 154 21.30 -20.39 -7.37
N GLU A 155 21.99 -19.91 -8.40
CA GLU A 155 23.31 -19.31 -8.27
C GLU A 155 23.24 -17.84 -7.82
N TYR A 156 24.16 -17.45 -6.93
CA TYR A 156 24.38 -16.07 -6.51
C TYR A 156 25.84 -15.89 -6.04
N SER A 157 26.30 -14.64 -5.94
CA SER A 157 27.65 -14.29 -5.49
C SER A 157 27.60 -13.36 -4.28
N ASN A 158 28.09 -13.83 -3.13
CA ASN A 158 28.19 -13.00 -1.93
C ASN A 158 29.17 -11.83 -2.08
N GLU A 159 30.19 -11.96 -2.93
CA GLU A 159 31.10 -10.84 -3.20
C GLU A 159 30.42 -9.74 -4.02
N GLU A 160 29.60 -10.08 -5.02
CA GLU A 160 28.82 -9.08 -5.78
C GLU A 160 27.80 -8.37 -4.86
N ILE A 161 27.11 -9.13 -4.01
CA ILE A 161 26.14 -8.58 -3.05
C ILE A 161 26.84 -7.67 -2.03
N LYS A 162 28.00 -8.08 -1.53
CA LYS A 162 28.81 -7.27 -0.62
C LYS A 162 29.24 -5.94 -1.25
N GLU A 163 29.70 -5.97 -2.50
CA GLU A 163 30.06 -4.75 -3.24
C GLU A 163 28.84 -3.82 -3.39
N HIS A 164 27.66 -4.36 -3.67
CA HIS A 164 26.41 -3.59 -3.80
C HIS A 164 26.00 -2.87 -2.52
N TYR A 165 26.08 -3.54 -1.36
CA TYR A 165 25.69 -2.99 -0.05
C TYR A 165 26.80 -2.23 0.70
N ALA A 166 28.00 -2.13 0.11
CA ALA A 166 29.11 -1.37 0.69
C ALA A 166 28.80 0.13 0.87
N ASN A 167 27.86 0.68 0.09
CA ASN A 167 27.50 2.11 0.07
C ASN A 167 26.12 2.40 0.69
N ASP A 168 25.84 1.85 1.89
CA ASP A 168 24.67 2.22 2.72
C ASP A 168 23.28 2.07 2.07
N LYS A 169 23.07 1.00 1.30
CA LYS A 169 21.77 0.66 0.67
C LYS A 169 20.83 -0.15 1.58
N ASP A 170 20.74 0.21 2.85
CA ASP A 170 19.98 -0.58 3.84
C ASP A 170 18.50 -0.67 3.53
N LEU A 171 17.92 0.37 2.94
CA LEU A 171 16.49 0.35 2.60
C LEU A 171 16.17 -0.77 1.60
N GLU A 172 17.06 -1.04 0.64
CA GLU A 172 16.93 -2.16 -0.31
C GLU A 172 17.07 -3.51 0.37
N LEU A 173 17.90 -3.61 1.41
CA LEU A 173 18.07 -4.85 2.19
C LEU A 173 16.81 -5.21 3.02
N THR A 174 15.82 -4.31 3.12
CA THR A 174 14.49 -4.70 3.62
C THR A 174 13.86 -5.79 2.75
N LEU A 175 14.18 -5.81 1.45
CA LEU A 175 13.56 -6.69 0.44
C LEU A 175 12.04 -6.52 0.41
N PHE A 176 11.58 -5.28 0.57
CA PHE A 176 10.17 -4.92 0.39
C PHE A 176 9.68 -5.33 -1.01
N SER A 177 8.43 -5.81 -1.12
CA SER A 177 7.90 -6.44 -2.34
C SER A 177 8.02 -5.58 -3.61
N ALA A 178 7.96 -4.25 -3.51
CA ALA A 178 8.13 -3.37 -4.67
C ALA A 178 9.52 -3.50 -5.34
N TYR A 179 10.56 -3.94 -4.62
CA TYR A 179 11.88 -4.20 -5.22
C TYR A 179 11.88 -5.36 -6.23
N PHE A 180 10.84 -6.19 -6.25
CA PHE A 180 10.70 -7.35 -7.13
C PHE A 180 9.68 -7.13 -8.26
N ILE A 181 9.15 -5.92 -8.42
CA ILE A 181 8.07 -5.61 -9.37
C ILE A 181 8.60 -4.58 -10.36
N ASP A 182 8.60 -4.96 -11.64
CA ASP A 182 9.18 -4.15 -12.72
C ASP A 182 8.51 -2.77 -12.87
N ASP A 183 7.23 -2.64 -12.50
CA ASP A 183 6.54 -1.34 -12.47
C ASP A 183 7.20 -0.33 -11.51
N PHE A 184 7.80 -0.82 -10.41
CA PHE A 184 8.45 0.03 -9.40
C PHE A 184 9.98 -0.03 -9.45
N ASN A 185 10.60 -1.01 -10.11
CA ASN A 185 12.05 -1.19 -10.09
C ASN A 185 12.58 -1.61 -11.46
N ASP A 186 13.40 -0.74 -12.07
CA ASP A 186 14.05 -0.99 -13.35
C ASP A 186 15.03 -2.16 -13.34
N ASN A 187 15.52 -2.57 -12.16
CA ASN A 187 16.44 -3.70 -12.01
C ASN A 187 16.15 -4.53 -10.76
N THR A 188 15.42 -5.63 -10.96
CA THR A 188 15.03 -6.57 -9.89
C THR A 188 16.13 -7.58 -9.53
N ASP A 189 17.21 -7.70 -10.32
CA ASP A 189 18.26 -8.73 -10.14
C ASP A 189 18.97 -8.63 -8.78
N ASN A 190 19.26 -7.41 -8.32
CA ASN A 190 19.90 -7.21 -7.02
C ASN A 190 19.02 -7.71 -5.86
N ALA A 191 17.72 -7.40 -5.90
CA ALA A 191 16.78 -7.85 -4.90
C ALA A 191 16.61 -9.37 -4.92
N ILE A 192 16.55 -9.97 -6.11
CA ILE A 192 16.46 -11.43 -6.31
C ILE A 192 17.69 -12.15 -5.76
N LYS A 193 18.90 -11.76 -6.17
CA LYS A 193 20.14 -12.37 -5.69
C LYS A 193 20.34 -12.17 -4.19
N THR A 194 19.96 -11.01 -3.67
CA THR A 194 19.99 -10.74 -2.23
C THR A 194 18.99 -11.63 -1.49
N ALA A 195 17.78 -11.82 -2.01
CA ALA A 195 16.81 -12.73 -1.42
C ALA A 195 17.32 -14.18 -1.38
N TYR A 196 18.03 -14.63 -2.42
CA TYR A 196 18.66 -15.95 -2.44
C TYR A 196 19.68 -16.10 -1.32
N SER A 197 20.69 -15.23 -1.29
CA SER A 197 21.77 -15.29 -0.30
C SER A 197 21.27 -15.07 1.14
N PHE A 198 20.41 -14.08 1.35
CA PHE A 198 19.87 -13.77 2.67
C PHE A 198 19.03 -14.93 3.22
N SER A 199 18.18 -15.53 2.39
CA SER A 199 17.34 -16.64 2.82
C SER A 199 18.18 -17.88 3.14
N ASP A 200 19.19 -18.19 2.32
CA ASP A 200 20.15 -19.25 2.61
C ASP A 200 20.88 -19.01 3.93
N PHE A 201 21.32 -17.77 4.18
CA PHE A 201 21.93 -17.41 5.46
C PHE A 201 20.97 -17.69 6.63
N VAL A 202 19.73 -17.23 6.56
CA VAL A 202 18.76 -17.41 7.65
C VAL A 202 18.39 -18.88 7.83
N ILE A 203 18.11 -19.62 6.75
CA ILE A 203 17.72 -21.03 6.81
C ILE A 203 18.88 -21.89 7.34
N ASN A 204 20.10 -21.70 6.85
CA ASN A 204 21.25 -22.50 7.27
C ASN A 204 21.68 -22.19 8.72
N THR A 205 21.51 -20.94 9.17
CA THR A 205 21.95 -20.51 10.50
C THR A 205 20.88 -20.74 11.57
N TYR A 206 19.61 -20.45 11.25
CA TYR A 206 18.51 -20.40 12.21
C TYR A 206 17.36 -21.36 11.89
N GLY A 207 17.35 -21.99 10.71
CA GLY A 207 16.33 -22.94 10.27
C GLY A 207 15.08 -22.30 9.67
N TYR A 208 14.30 -23.11 8.96
CA TYR A 208 13.09 -22.71 8.22
C TYR A 208 12.08 -21.93 9.09
N LYS A 209 11.87 -22.33 10.36
CA LYS A 209 10.91 -21.65 11.24
C LYS A 209 11.29 -20.18 11.48
N ASN A 210 12.57 -19.86 11.60
CA ASN A 210 13.00 -18.48 11.78
C ASN A 210 12.92 -17.70 10.47
N PHE A 211 13.23 -18.35 9.35
CA PHE A 211 13.07 -17.76 8.01
C PHE A 211 11.62 -17.34 7.73
N ILE A 212 10.64 -18.22 7.96
CA ILE A 212 9.25 -17.92 7.62
C ILE A 212 8.65 -16.83 8.52
N ASN A 213 9.10 -16.72 9.78
CA ASN A 213 8.63 -15.73 10.74
C ASN A 213 9.46 -14.44 10.75
N ALA A 214 10.52 -14.35 9.96
CA ALA A 214 11.35 -13.15 9.89
C ALA A 214 10.57 -12.00 9.21
N ASN A 215 10.62 -10.82 9.81
CA ASN A 215 10.10 -9.58 9.25
C ASN A 215 11.17 -8.86 8.40
N LEU A 216 10.79 -7.70 7.85
CA LEU A 216 11.61 -6.89 6.93
C LEU A 216 12.94 -6.39 7.55
N THR A 217 13.07 -6.38 8.88
CA THR A 217 14.26 -5.86 9.58
C THR A 217 15.06 -6.93 10.33
N ASP A 218 14.51 -8.14 10.47
CA ASP A 218 15.15 -9.22 11.23
C ASP A 218 16.42 -9.73 10.56
N TYR A 219 17.42 -10.11 11.35
CA TYR A 219 18.69 -10.71 10.91
C TYR A 219 19.55 -9.86 9.96
N ARG A 220 19.15 -8.62 9.62
CA ARG A 220 19.84 -7.81 8.59
C ARG A 220 21.22 -7.36 9.03
N THR A 221 21.42 -7.05 10.32
CA THR A 221 22.73 -6.69 10.86
C THR A 221 23.68 -7.89 10.87
N GLU A 222 23.18 -9.06 11.26
CA GLU A 222 23.93 -10.31 11.26
C GLU A 222 24.31 -10.73 9.84
N TYR A 223 23.40 -10.54 8.88
CA TYR A 223 23.66 -10.81 7.47
C TYR A 223 24.71 -9.87 6.88
N LEU A 224 24.65 -8.56 7.16
CA LEU A 224 25.72 -7.63 6.77
C LEU A 224 27.08 -8.08 7.34
N SER A 225 27.10 -8.52 8.60
CA SER A 225 28.31 -9.04 9.23
C SER A 225 28.81 -10.32 8.54
N PHE A 226 27.91 -11.22 8.13
CA PHE A 226 28.21 -12.42 7.34
C PHE A 226 28.85 -12.08 5.98
N LEU A 227 28.41 -11.01 5.33
CA LEU A 227 29.03 -10.49 4.10
C LEU A 227 30.37 -9.77 4.34
N GLY A 228 30.80 -9.61 5.60
CA GLY A 228 32.00 -8.87 5.97
C GLY A 228 31.82 -7.35 5.96
N ILE A 229 30.57 -6.86 6.01
CA ILE A 229 30.23 -5.44 6.10
C ILE A 229 30.04 -5.09 7.59
N ASN A 230 31.02 -4.39 8.17
CA ASN A 230 31.02 -4.09 9.61
C ASN A 230 30.26 -2.80 9.95
N ARG A 231 28.92 -2.85 9.85
CA ARG A 231 28.01 -1.81 10.35
C ARG A 231 26.65 -2.41 10.71
N LYS A 232 25.85 -1.64 11.47
CA LYS A 232 24.48 -2.01 11.79
C LYS A 232 23.54 -1.67 10.64
N PHE A 233 22.55 -2.53 10.44
CA PHE A 233 21.40 -2.21 9.60
C PHE A 233 20.63 -1.04 10.22
N ASN A 234 20.37 -0.01 9.44
CA ASN A 234 19.66 1.17 9.89
C ASN A 234 18.81 1.77 8.77
N ILE A 235 17.51 1.89 9.03
CA ILE A 235 16.55 2.54 8.14
C ILE A 235 15.84 3.67 8.88
N PRO A 236 15.40 4.74 8.18
CA PRO A 236 14.82 5.92 8.82
C PRO A 236 13.33 5.76 9.19
N PHE A 237 12.74 4.58 9.00
CA PHE A 237 11.31 4.33 9.20
C PHE A 237 11.07 3.12 10.11
N ASP A 238 9.96 3.17 10.82
CA ASP A 238 9.37 1.98 11.44
C ASP A 238 8.56 1.22 10.39
N LEU A 239 8.89 -0.06 10.21
CA LEU A 239 8.23 -0.96 9.26
C LEU A 239 7.37 -2.01 9.96
N SER A 240 7.19 -1.96 11.29
CA SER A 240 6.39 -2.97 12.00
C SER A 240 4.91 -2.97 11.60
N TRP A 241 4.43 -1.91 10.95
CA TRP A 241 3.09 -1.85 10.39
C TRP A 241 2.89 -2.78 9.17
N LEU A 242 3.98 -3.29 8.59
CA LEU A 242 3.99 -4.31 7.55
C LEU A 242 4.18 -5.72 8.09
N ASP A 243 4.32 -5.89 9.41
CA ASP A 243 4.40 -7.22 10.00
C ASP A 243 3.13 -8.01 9.65
N GLU A 244 3.30 -9.26 9.23
CA GLU A 244 2.22 -10.15 8.76
C GLU A 244 1.43 -9.62 7.54
N ALA A 245 1.95 -8.62 6.81
CA ALA A 245 1.29 -8.11 5.61
C ALA A 245 1.20 -9.18 4.51
N ILE A 246 0.06 -9.20 3.82
CA ILE A 246 -0.22 -10.05 2.68
C ILE A 246 -0.05 -9.24 1.40
N TYR A 247 0.77 -9.75 0.48
CA TYR A 247 1.06 -9.12 -0.80
C TYR A 247 0.29 -9.82 -1.93
N SER A 248 -0.26 -9.04 -2.84
CA SER A 248 -1.00 -9.54 -4.02
C SER A 248 -0.97 -8.50 -5.13
N GLN A 249 -1.66 -8.79 -6.23
CA GLN A 249 -1.87 -7.87 -7.35
C GLN A 249 -3.31 -7.94 -7.83
N LYS A 250 -3.87 -6.78 -8.20
CA LYS A 250 -5.14 -6.69 -8.95
C LYS A 250 -4.77 -6.57 -10.42
N PHE A 251 -4.84 -7.67 -11.16
CA PHE A 251 -4.43 -7.72 -12.57
C PHE A 251 -4.95 -6.54 -13.39
N LEU A 252 -4.08 -5.97 -14.24
CA LEU A 252 -4.34 -4.80 -15.11
C LEU A 252 -4.66 -3.48 -14.39
N SER A 253 -4.77 -3.51 -13.06
CA SER A 253 -5.13 -2.36 -12.24
C SER A 253 -4.01 -2.00 -11.28
N TYR A 254 -3.70 -2.83 -10.28
CA TYR A 254 -2.69 -2.48 -9.27
C TYR A 254 -1.59 -3.53 -9.25
N PRO A 255 -0.37 -3.20 -9.73
CA PRO A 255 0.76 -4.13 -9.72
C PRO A 255 1.15 -4.58 -8.31
N LEU A 256 0.86 -3.78 -7.28
CA LEU A 256 1.08 -4.14 -5.89
C LEU A 256 -0.15 -3.83 -5.04
N VAL A 257 -0.63 -4.82 -4.32
CA VAL A 257 -1.65 -4.70 -3.29
C VAL A 257 -1.10 -5.23 -1.97
N ILE A 258 -1.16 -4.40 -0.94
CA ILE A 258 -0.69 -4.76 0.41
C ILE A 258 -1.88 -4.76 1.35
N SER A 259 -2.18 -5.90 1.94
CA SER A 259 -3.22 -6.06 2.96
C SER A 259 -2.56 -6.27 4.33
N THR A 260 -2.85 -5.39 5.27
CA THR A 260 -2.47 -5.55 6.69
C THR A 260 -3.73 -5.89 7.50
N ALA A 261 -3.62 -5.97 8.83
CA ALA A 261 -4.77 -6.26 9.70
C ALA A 261 -5.97 -5.31 9.50
N ASN A 262 -5.72 -4.04 9.16
CA ASN A 262 -6.77 -3.03 9.01
C ASN A 262 -6.55 -2.04 7.87
N ARG A 263 -5.67 -2.37 6.92
CA ARG A 263 -5.42 -1.52 5.74
C ARG A 263 -5.34 -2.37 4.49
N ILE A 264 -5.82 -1.82 3.38
CA ILE A 264 -5.57 -2.35 2.05
C ILE A 264 -4.98 -1.20 1.23
N TYR A 265 -3.78 -1.38 0.71
CA TYR A 265 -3.12 -0.41 -0.16
C TYR A 265 -3.11 -0.94 -1.58
N ASN A 266 -3.84 -0.28 -2.49
CA ASN A 266 -3.82 -0.54 -3.92
C ASN A 266 -2.84 0.43 -4.57
N LEU A 267 -1.70 -0.08 -5.02
CA LEU A 267 -0.56 0.74 -5.42
C LEU A 267 -0.29 0.58 -6.91
N ASP A 268 -0.18 1.72 -7.58
CA ASP A 268 0.20 1.86 -8.97
C ASP A 268 1.46 2.70 -9.08
N ALA A 269 2.31 2.39 -10.05
CA ALA A 269 3.57 3.10 -10.23
C ALA A 269 3.37 4.31 -11.16
N PHE A 270 3.79 5.49 -10.73
CA PHE A 270 3.72 6.69 -11.58
C PHE A 270 4.78 7.73 -11.24
N SER A 271 5.36 8.33 -12.28
CA SER A 271 6.27 9.46 -12.14
C SER A 271 5.49 10.77 -12.22
N SER A 272 5.80 11.70 -11.33
CA SER A 272 5.33 13.07 -11.40
C SER A 272 6.43 13.98 -11.94
N LYS A 273 6.06 15.15 -12.47
CA LYS A 273 7.05 16.19 -12.83
C LYS A 273 7.89 16.61 -11.62
N ARG A 274 7.38 16.42 -10.42
CA ARG A 274 8.08 16.67 -9.16
C ARG A 274 8.47 15.34 -8.54
N GLU A 275 9.75 15.24 -8.23
CA GLU A 275 10.33 14.04 -7.64
C GLU A 275 9.63 13.64 -6.33
N THR A 276 9.28 14.62 -5.50
CA THR A 276 8.63 14.47 -4.19
C THR A 276 7.18 14.01 -4.22
N ALA A 277 6.54 14.01 -5.40
CA ALA A 277 5.17 13.51 -5.61
C ALA A 277 5.15 12.26 -6.50
N SER A 278 6.31 11.71 -6.86
CA SER A 278 6.41 10.50 -7.65
C SER A 278 6.28 9.27 -6.76
N PHE A 279 5.70 8.21 -7.31
CA PHE A 279 5.41 6.96 -6.61
C PHE A 279 5.80 5.78 -7.50
N ASP A 280 7.05 5.78 -7.96
CA ASP A 280 7.59 4.97 -9.05
C ASP A 280 8.85 4.19 -8.67
N THR A 281 9.30 4.28 -7.41
CA THR A 281 10.46 3.54 -6.89
C THR A 281 10.13 2.91 -5.53
N PRO A 282 10.75 1.77 -5.14
CA PRO A 282 10.41 1.09 -3.90
C PRO A 282 10.68 1.98 -2.67
N GLU A 283 11.73 2.80 -2.72
CA GLU A 283 12.07 3.76 -1.67
C GLU A 283 11.01 4.84 -1.51
N ARG A 284 10.47 5.38 -2.61
CA ARG A 284 9.39 6.37 -2.56
C ARG A 284 8.09 5.77 -2.04
N VAL A 285 7.76 4.55 -2.47
CA VAL A 285 6.61 3.81 -1.94
C VAL A 285 6.73 3.65 -0.42
N LEU A 286 7.87 3.14 0.06
CA LEU A 286 8.12 2.97 1.50
C LEU A 286 8.11 4.30 2.25
N TYR A 287 8.73 5.34 1.70
CA TYR A 287 8.75 6.67 2.30
C TYR A 287 7.34 7.20 2.54
N HIS A 288 6.50 7.23 1.50
CA HIS A 288 5.15 7.80 1.60
C HIS A 288 4.26 7.02 2.55
N LEU A 289 4.27 5.68 2.47
CA LEU A 289 3.43 4.85 3.34
C LEU A 289 3.90 4.89 4.80
N SER A 290 5.21 4.86 5.05
CA SER A 290 5.74 4.86 6.41
C SER A 290 5.62 6.24 7.07
N ALA A 291 5.90 7.32 6.33
CA ALA A 291 5.67 8.68 6.81
C ALA A 291 4.18 8.89 7.10
N GLY A 292 3.29 8.46 6.20
CA GLY A 292 1.84 8.52 6.40
C GLY A 292 1.39 7.83 7.70
N ASN A 293 1.82 6.59 7.92
CA ASN A 293 1.50 5.84 9.13
C ASN A 293 2.04 6.52 10.41
N ALA A 294 3.31 6.94 10.41
CA ALA A 294 3.94 7.59 11.56
C ALA A 294 3.23 8.90 11.96
N GLU A 295 2.88 9.72 10.97
CA GLU A 295 2.21 11.00 11.18
C GLU A 295 0.75 10.84 11.64
N CYS A 296 0.04 9.83 11.10
CA CYS A 296 -1.28 9.47 11.61
C CYS A 296 -1.23 9.00 13.07
N ALA A 297 -0.25 8.18 13.45
CA ALA A 297 -0.06 7.76 14.84
C ALA A 297 0.22 8.95 15.78
N LYS A 298 1.04 9.91 15.33
CA LYS A 298 1.29 11.17 16.05
C LYS A 298 0.01 11.98 16.23
N ILE A 299 -0.81 12.11 15.19
CA ILE A 299 -2.10 12.81 15.25
C ILE A 299 -3.06 12.12 16.22
N LEU A 300 -3.16 10.79 16.21
CA LEU A 300 -4.01 10.06 17.15
C LEU A 300 -3.61 10.31 18.61
N ASN A 301 -2.31 10.34 18.90
CA ASN A 301 -1.82 10.67 20.24
C ASN A 301 -2.14 12.12 20.64
N TYR A 302 -2.08 13.06 19.69
CA TYR A 302 -2.51 14.43 19.91
C TYR A 302 -4.01 14.50 20.22
N ILE A 303 -4.85 13.80 19.45
CA ILE A 303 -6.32 13.74 19.66
C ILE A 303 -6.63 13.14 21.03
N LYS A 304 -5.97 12.03 21.40
CA LYS A 304 -6.12 11.41 22.72
C LYS A 304 -5.88 12.39 23.87
N SER A 305 -4.90 13.28 23.70
CA SER A 305 -4.49 14.24 24.73
C SER A 305 -5.33 15.51 24.76
N ASN A 306 -5.86 15.94 23.61
CA ASN A 306 -6.49 17.27 23.46
C ASN A 306 -8.00 17.22 23.15
N ALA A 307 -8.53 16.05 22.81
CA ALA A 307 -9.94 15.81 22.54
C ALA A 307 -10.38 14.42 23.02
N PRO A 308 -10.23 14.11 24.32
CA PRO A 308 -10.48 12.76 24.86
C PRO A 308 -11.92 12.29 24.63
N ASP A 309 -12.91 13.20 24.60
CA ASP A 309 -14.32 12.84 24.40
C ASP A 309 -14.62 12.34 22.98
N SER A 310 -13.78 12.71 22.01
CA SER A 310 -13.88 12.29 20.61
C SER A 310 -12.89 11.19 20.26
N TYR A 311 -11.92 10.90 21.13
CA TYR A 311 -10.84 9.96 20.84
C TYR A 311 -11.35 8.55 20.55
N ASP A 312 -12.29 8.03 21.33
CA ASP A 312 -12.81 6.67 21.11
C ASP A 312 -13.42 6.49 19.72
N PHE A 313 -14.18 7.50 19.25
CA PHE A 313 -14.72 7.52 17.90
C PHE A 313 -13.62 7.50 16.84
N VAL A 314 -12.64 8.41 16.95
CA VAL A 314 -11.55 8.53 15.98
C VAL A 314 -10.67 7.27 15.98
N ASN A 315 -10.34 6.76 17.16
CA ASN A 315 -9.51 5.58 17.34
C ASN A 315 -10.18 4.31 16.81
N GLN A 316 -11.50 4.16 17.03
CA GLN A 316 -12.26 3.08 16.42
C GLN A 316 -12.20 3.17 14.90
N ARG A 317 -12.50 4.33 14.32
CA ARG A 317 -12.44 4.51 12.86
C ARG A 317 -11.04 4.26 12.30
N TYR A 318 -9.99 4.73 12.97
CA TYR A 318 -8.63 4.41 12.55
C TYR A 318 -8.32 2.91 12.67
N SER A 319 -8.85 2.22 13.68
CA SER A 319 -8.64 0.79 13.85
C SER A 319 -9.41 -0.05 12.84
N ASP A 320 -10.54 0.44 12.35
CA ASP A 320 -11.34 -0.19 11.29
C ASP A 320 -10.60 -0.20 9.94
N ASN A 321 -11.05 -1.06 9.02
CA ASN A 321 -10.43 -1.22 7.70
C ASN A 321 -10.51 0.08 6.88
N LEU A 322 -9.37 0.50 6.30
CA LEU A 322 -9.25 1.61 5.35
C LEU A 322 -8.60 1.10 4.06
N GLU A 323 -9.23 1.39 2.92
CA GLU A 323 -8.70 1.03 1.61
C GLU A 323 -8.15 2.28 0.90
N TYR A 324 -6.88 2.21 0.50
CA TYR A 324 -6.16 3.26 -0.20
C TYR A 324 -6.00 2.88 -1.68
N PHE A 325 -6.15 3.87 -2.56
CA PHE A 325 -5.90 3.77 -3.98
C PHE A 325 -4.90 4.85 -4.36
N VAL A 326 -3.67 4.46 -4.67
CA VAL A 326 -2.57 5.37 -5.02
C VAL A 326 -2.23 5.15 -6.48
N SER A 327 -2.72 6.03 -7.36
CA SER A 327 -2.54 5.95 -8.81
C SER A 327 -2.76 7.32 -9.44
N ASP A 328 -2.07 7.58 -10.55
CA ASP A 328 -2.31 8.75 -11.41
C ASP A 328 -3.57 8.62 -12.28
N ARG A 329 -4.21 7.43 -12.30
CA ARG A 329 -5.49 7.16 -12.97
C ARG A 329 -6.71 7.56 -12.13
N GLU A 330 -6.51 7.90 -10.86
CA GLU A 330 -7.60 8.38 -10.01
C GLU A 330 -8.17 9.71 -10.52
N ILE A 331 -9.47 9.91 -10.32
CA ILE A 331 -10.13 11.14 -10.82
C ILE A 331 -9.69 12.37 -10.02
N LYS A 332 -9.48 12.19 -8.70
CA LYS A 332 -9.03 13.22 -7.77
C LYS A 332 -8.49 12.61 -6.49
N THR A 333 -7.67 13.36 -5.77
CA THR A 333 -7.37 13.09 -4.36
C THR A 333 -8.63 13.39 -3.54
N CYS A 334 -9.15 12.39 -2.80
CA CYS A 334 -10.28 12.56 -1.89
C CYS A 334 -10.53 11.34 -1.00
N CYS A 335 -11.26 11.55 0.09
CA CYS A 335 -11.83 10.50 0.93
C CYS A 335 -13.34 10.26 0.67
N ASP A 336 -13.72 8.99 0.46
CA ASP A 336 -15.09 8.50 0.63
C ASP A 336 -15.23 7.90 2.04
N VAL A 337 -15.62 8.77 2.97
CA VAL A 337 -15.77 8.48 4.41
C VAL A 337 -16.74 7.34 4.66
N ASN A 338 -17.83 7.29 3.89
CA ASN A 338 -18.88 6.28 4.04
C ASN A 338 -18.37 4.88 3.72
N ASN A 339 -17.61 4.76 2.63
CA ASN A 339 -17.09 3.47 2.16
C ASN A 339 -15.69 3.14 2.68
N ARG A 340 -15.09 4.01 3.50
CA ARG A 340 -13.73 3.84 4.06
C ARG A 340 -12.64 3.79 2.98
N LYS A 341 -12.82 4.56 1.90
CA LYS A 341 -11.90 4.58 0.75
C LYS A 341 -11.18 5.91 0.62
N ILE A 342 -9.90 5.86 0.33
CA ILE A 342 -9.03 7.02 0.17
C ILE A 342 -8.36 6.92 -1.20
N TYR A 343 -8.55 7.93 -2.04
CA TYR A 343 -8.00 8.01 -3.38
C TYR A 343 -6.91 9.09 -3.40
N LEU A 344 -5.72 8.77 -3.90
CA LEU A 344 -4.54 9.63 -3.87
C LEU A 344 -3.91 9.72 -5.26
N LEU A 345 -4.06 10.88 -5.90
CA LEU A 345 -3.26 11.30 -7.07
C LEU A 345 -1.89 11.84 -6.64
N ASP A 346 -1.81 12.34 -5.41
CA ASP A 346 -0.61 12.87 -4.79
C ASP A 346 -0.41 12.13 -3.47
N PRO A 347 0.60 11.24 -3.36
CA PRO A 347 0.81 10.43 -2.17
C PRO A 347 1.18 11.28 -0.95
N SER A 348 1.54 12.55 -1.14
CA SER A 348 1.83 13.49 -0.05
C SER A 348 0.58 13.95 0.72
N GLU A 349 -0.62 13.70 0.19
CA GLU A 349 -1.92 14.00 0.84
C GLU A 349 -2.45 12.84 1.70
N TYR A 350 -1.67 11.76 1.84
CA TYR A 350 -2.03 10.58 2.64
C TYR A 350 -2.63 10.93 4.00
N VAL A 351 -1.94 11.80 4.75
CA VAL A 351 -2.34 12.18 6.10
C VAL A 351 -3.64 12.97 6.05
N HIS A 352 -3.72 13.99 5.19
CA HIS A 352 -4.90 14.85 5.05
C HIS A 352 -6.17 14.04 4.79
N GLU A 353 -6.14 13.15 3.78
CA GLU A 353 -7.31 12.33 3.43
C GLU A 353 -7.62 11.25 4.48
N THR A 354 -6.60 10.73 5.17
CA THR A 354 -6.82 9.82 6.30
C THR A 354 -7.54 10.52 7.45
N ILE A 355 -7.26 11.80 7.69
CA ILE A 355 -7.97 12.56 8.74
C ILE A 355 -9.46 12.68 8.42
N HIS A 356 -9.83 13.02 7.18
CA HIS A 356 -11.24 13.00 6.76
C HIS A 356 -11.90 11.66 7.08
N ALA A 357 -11.23 10.55 6.75
CA ALA A 357 -11.76 9.23 7.02
C ALA A 357 -12.02 8.98 8.51
N VAL A 358 -11.20 9.50 9.43
CA VAL A 358 -11.32 9.17 10.86
C VAL A 358 -12.03 10.21 11.71
N THR A 359 -12.13 11.45 11.26
CA THR A 359 -12.79 12.53 12.01
C THR A 359 -14.21 12.84 11.53
N LEU A 360 -14.58 12.45 10.31
CA LEU A 360 -15.94 12.64 9.80
C LEU A 360 -16.81 11.41 10.05
N LYS A 361 -18.10 11.65 10.29
CA LYS A 361 -19.10 10.58 10.46
C LYS A 361 -19.58 10.01 9.14
N SER A 362 -19.68 10.86 8.13
CA SER A 362 -20.14 10.57 6.78
C SER A 362 -19.48 11.50 5.75
N ASN A 363 -19.73 11.27 4.47
CA ASN A 363 -19.29 12.18 3.41
C ASN A 363 -19.82 13.60 3.69
N PRO A 364 -18.94 14.62 3.70
CA PRO A 364 -19.30 15.92 4.24
C PRO A 364 -20.27 16.67 3.33
N THR A 365 -21.20 17.40 3.95
CA THR A 365 -22.17 18.26 3.28
C THR A 365 -22.10 19.68 3.84
N ASP A 366 -22.91 20.01 4.83
CA ASP A 366 -22.91 21.29 5.53
C ASP A 366 -21.62 21.51 6.35
N GLU A 367 -21.01 20.43 6.79
CA GLU A 367 -19.82 20.37 7.63
C GLU A 367 -18.49 20.36 6.86
N ALA A 368 -18.53 20.41 5.52
CA ALA A 368 -17.34 20.27 4.68
C ALA A 368 -16.23 21.27 5.05
N TRP A 369 -16.60 22.51 5.38
CA TRP A 369 -15.62 23.51 5.78
C TRP A 369 -14.87 23.12 7.05
N ILE A 370 -15.56 22.71 8.12
CA ILE A 370 -14.90 22.37 9.39
C ILE A 370 -14.14 21.05 9.26
N GLY A 371 -14.61 20.12 8.43
CA GLY A 371 -13.87 18.92 8.04
C GLY A 371 -12.52 19.27 7.43
N GLU A 372 -12.51 20.17 6.43
CA GLU A 372 -11.27 20.63 5.79
C GLU A 372 -10.37 21.43 6.72
N GLY A 373 -10.95 22.29 7.55
CA GLY A 373 -10.19 23.04 8.54
C GLY A 373 -9.50 22.13 9.57
N VAL A 374 -10.18 21.06 10.02
CA VAL A 374 -9.61 20.06 10.92
C VAL A 374 -8.55 19.21 10.23
N ALA A 375 -8.78 18.78 8.98
CA ALA A 375 -7.80 18.03 8.20
C ALA A 375 -6.52 18.83 7.94
N GLU A 376 -6.64 20.10 7.56
CA GLU A 376 -5.50 21.01 7.42
C GLU A 376 -4.80 21.28 8.75
N TYR A 377 -5.55 21.49 9.84
CA TYR A 377 -4.95 21.69 11.16
C TYR A 377 -4.13 20.47 11.60
N LEU A 378 -4.69 19.28 11.52
CA LEU A 378 -4.00 18.07 11.96
C LEU A 378 -2.83 17.70 11.04
N SER A 379 -3.02 17.78 9.72
CA SER A 379 -1.96 17.44 8.76
C SER A 379 -0.83 18.47 8.69
N ARG A 380 -1.09 19.77 8.93
CA ARG A 380 -0.05 20.81 8.80
C ARG A 380 0.52 21.25 10.14
N TYR A 381 -0.34 21.54 11.12
CA TYR A 381 0.11 22.08 12.42
C TYR A 381 0.58 20.99 13.38
N VAL A 382 -0.11 19.84 13.44
CA VAL A 382 0.23 18.75 14.37
C VAL A 382 1.31 17.84 13.78
N SER A 383 1.12 17.32 12.56
CA SER A 383 2.11 16.46 11.91
C SER A 383 3.42 17.21 11.65
N LYS A 384 3.39 18.41 11.05
CA LYS A 384 4.58 19.18 10.62
C LYS A 384 5.52 18.41 9.68
N HIS A 385 5.09 17.26 9.15
CA HIS A 385 5.85 16.54 8.14
C HIS A 385 5.96 17.38 6.87
N ILE A 386 7.15 17.43 6.27
CA ILE A 386 7.38 18.16 5.04
C ILE A 386 6.93 17.29 3.88
N SER A 387 5.78 17.63 3.30
CA SER A 387 5.21 16.94 2.13
C SER A 387 5.52 17.71 0.82
N ASP A 388 5.19 17.14 -0.35
CA ASP A 388 5.34 17.84 -1.65
C ASP A 388 4.64 19.21 -1.63
N ILE A 389 3.54 19.33 -0.89
CA ILE A 389 2.79 20.56 -0.75
C ILE A 389 3.59 21.63 -0.02
N ASN A 390 4.27 21.28 1.07
CA ASN A 390 5.16 22.21 1.75
C ASN A 390 6.21 22.76 0.77
N ASN A 391 6.79 21.90 -0.08
CA ASN A 391 7.74 22.31 -1.10
C ASN A 391 7.10 23.25 -2.14
N ARG A 392 5.92 22.91 -2.67
CA ARG A 392 5.17 23.75 -3.62
C ARG A 392 4.90 25.15 -3.08
N PHE A 393 4.46 25.24 -1.83
CA PHE A 393 4.18 26.54 -1.21
C PHE A 393 5.46 27.31 -0.91
N TYR A 394 6.50 26.65 -0.40
CA TYR A 394 7.79 27.29 -0.21
C TYR A 394 8.31 27.90 -1.51
N LEU A 395 8.31 27.16 -2.61
CA LEU A 395 8.73 27.67 -3.93
C LEU A 395 7.82 28.81 -4.42
N SER A 396 6.50 28.66 -4.28
CA SER A 396 5.54 29.68 -4.74
C SER A 396 5.68 31.02 -3.99
N PHE A 397 5.99 30.98 -2.69
CA PHE A 397 6.09 32.18 -1.85
C PHE A 397 7.52 32.73 -1.76
N THR A 398 8.51 32.04 -2.34
CA THR A 398 9.90 32.52 -2.49
C THR A 398 10.26 32.90 -3.92
N ASP A 399 9.35 32.70 -4.88
CA ASP A 399 9.55 33.04 -6.28
C ASP A 399 9.65 34.56 -6.48
N LYS A 400 10.85 35.02 -6.87
CA LYS A 400 11.15 36.44 -7.13
C LYS A 400 10.76 36.89 -8.54
N THR A 401 10.28 36.00 -9.38
CA THR A 401 9.90 36.27 -10.77
C THR A 401 8.42 36.61 -10.95
N LEU A 402 7.62 36.50 -9.88
CA LEU A 402 6.20 36.83 -9.88
C LEU A 402 5.96 38.30 -10.27
N THR A 403 4.89 38.55 -11.03
CA THR A 403 4.46 39.89 -11.44
C THR A 403 2.93 40.05 -11.34
N GLY A 404 2.43 41.30 -11.34
CA GLY A 404 1.00 41.60 -11.28
C GLY A 404 0.34 41.24 -9.95
N GLY A 405 -0.99 41.02 -9.96
CA GLY A 405 -1.78 40.81 -8.75
C GLY A 405 -1.36 39.60 -7.89
N ILE A 406 -0.76 38.57 -8.50
CA ILE A 406 -0.20 37.44 -7.74
C ILE A 406 1.05 37.85 -6.94
N ALA A 407 1.89 38.74 -7.47
CA ALA A 407 3.05 39.26 -6.76
C ALA A 407 2.62 40.14 -5.57
N ASP A 408 1.61 40.99 -5.79
CA ASP A 408 1.04 41.83 -4.72
C ASP A 408 0.45 40.98 -3.60
N PHE A 409 -0.32 39.95 -3.96
CA PHE A 409 -0.86 38.98 -3.00
C PHE A 409 0.25 38.27 -2.21
N VAL A 410 1.24 37.69 -2.89
CA VAL A 410 2.36 37.00 -2.24
C VAL A 410 3.16 37.93 -1.33
N ASN A 411 3.39 39.18 -1.74
CA ASN A 411 4.07 40.17 -0.92
C ASN A 411 3.29 40.52 0.36
N THR A 412 1.98 40.70 0.27
CA THR A 412 1.11 40.95 1.43
C THR A 412 1.13 39.76 2.38
N VAL A 413 1.00 38.53 1.87
CA VAL A 413 1.09 37.29 2.66
C VAL A 413 2.45 37.14 3.32
N ASN A 414 3.54 37.31 2.57
CA ASN A 414 4.91 37.21 3.08
C ASN A 414 5.20 38.24 4.18
N THR A 415 4.67 39.45 4.05
CA THR A 415 4.81 40.50 5.06
C THR A 415 4.13 40.09 6.37
N ARG A 416 2.89 39.59 6.29
CA ARG A 416 2.15 39.09 7.47
C ARG A 416 2.83 37.87 8.09
N TYR A 417 3.23 36.91 7.27
CA TYR A 417 3.91 35.69 7.69
C TYR A 417 5.19 36.00 8.48
N ARG A 418 6.05 36.89 7.96
CA ARG A 418 7.26 37.34 8.68
C ARG A 418 6.94 38.08 9.98
N LYS A 419 5.92 38.94 9.97
CA LYS A 419 5.47 39.66 11.18
C LYS A 419 5.04 38.70 12.29
N ASN A 420 4.50 37.53 11.93
CA ASN A 420 4.08 36.48 12.85
C ASN A 420 5.19 35.45 13.15
N GLY A 421 6.45 35.73 12.80
CA GLY A 421 7.60 34.89 13.12
C GLY A 421 7.98 33.86 12.05
N GLY A 422 7.27 33.83 10.93
CA GLY A 422 7.56 32.93 9.82
C GLY A 422 8.89 33.23 9.11
N LYS A 423 9.58 32.17 8.68
CA LYS A 423 10.88 32.25 7.98
C LYS A 423 10.84 31.59 6.61
N PHE A 424 11.76 32.02 5.74
CA PHE A 424 11.95 31.51 4.37
C PHE A 424 13.40 31.12 4.09
N ASP A 425 14.24 30.99 5.12
CA ASP A 425 15.67 30.74 4.95
C ASP A 425 15.92 29.33 4.39
N THR A 426 15.13 28.35 4.84
CA THR A 426 15.16 26.96 4.39
C THR A 426 13.76 26.35 4.37
N LEU A 427 13.56 25.27 3.60
CA LEU A 427 12.30 24.51 3.60
C LEU A 427 11.99 23.90 4.98
N SER A 428 13.01 23.55 5.78
CA SER A 428 12.81 22.99 7.12
C SER A 428 12.37 24.03 8.16
N GLU A 429 12.67 25.32 7.93
CA GLU A 429 12.20 26.42 8.77
C GLU A 429 10.89 27.05 8.27
N PHE A 430 10.36 26.56 7.14
CA PHE A 430 9.12 27.03 6.56
C PHE A 430 7.91 26.46 7.31
N ASP A 431 7.19 27.33 8.02
CA ASP A 431 5.97 26.97 8.75
C ASP A 431 4.75 27.07 7.81
N PHE A 432 4.43 25.95 7.17
CA PHE A 432 3.31 25.91 6.26
C PHE A 432 1.96 26.16 6.96
N ALA A 433 1.81 25.72 8.21
CA ALA A 433 0.60 25.96 8.99
C ALA A 433 0.40 27.46 9.25
N LEU A 434 1.47 28.20 9.56
CA LEU A 434 1.40 29.65 9.69
C LEU A 434 1.13 30.34 8.35
N LEU A 435 1.72 29.86 7.25
CA LEU A 435 1.47 30.42 5.93
C LEU A 435 -0.01 30.27 5.52
N ALA A 436 -0.59 29.08 5.66
CA ALA A 436 -2.00 28.82 5.36
C ALA A 436 -2.92 29.75 6.15
N LYS A 437 -2.62 29.98 7.44
CA LYS A 437 -3.35 30.95 8.29
C LYS A 437 -3.26 32.36 7.72
N CYS A 438 -2.06 32.79 7.34
CA CYS A 438 -1.83 34.12 6.78
C CYS A 438 -2.57 34.32 5.45
N ILE A 439 -2.59 33.31 4.58
CA ILE A 439 -3.35 33.33 3.33
C ILE A 439 -4.84 33.55 3.64
N GLY A 440 -5.42 32.73 4.51
CA GLY A 440 -6.85 32.79 4.82
C GLY A 440 -7.28 34.12 5.45
N GLU A 441 -6.50 34.61 6.41
CA GLU A 441 -6.77 35.91 7.04
C GLU A 441 -6.70 37.07 6.06
N ILE A 442 -5.78 37.02 5.09
CA ILE A 442 -5.64 38.06 4.06
C ILE A 442 -6.78 38.01 3.05
N THR A 443 -7.15 36.84 2.55
CA THR A 443 -8.24 36.72 1.56
C THR A 443 -9.61 37.00 2.16
N LEU A 444 -9.77 36.81 3.47
CA LEU A 444 -10.97 37.23 4.20
C LEU A 444 -11.05 38.74 4.38
N LYS A 445 -9.94 39.38 4.75
CA LYS A 445 -9.88 40.84 4.93
C LYS A 445 -9.98 41.61 3.62
N ASP A 446 -9.35 41.08 2.58
CA ASP A 446 -9.35 41.68 1.25
C ASP A 446 -9.78 40.63 0.21
N SER A 447 -11.10 40.50 0.07
CA SER A 447 -11.69 39.57 -0.88
C SER A 447 -11.41 39.93 -2.33
N SER A 448 -10.87 41.13 -2.63
CA SER A 448 -10.53 41.53 -4.00
C SER A 448 -9.42 40.66 -4.59
N TYR A 449 -8.53 40.11 -3.75
CA TYR A 449 -7.50 39.17 -4.21
C TYR A 449 -8.09 37.94 -4.90
N LYS A 450 -9.27 37.46 -4.47
CA LYS A 450 -9.89 36.24 -5.03
C LYS A 450 -10.24 36.37 -6.52
N SER A 451 -10.47 37.59 -7.02
CA SER A 451 -10.73 37.84 -8.43
C SER A 451 -9.48 38.29 -9.22
N GLN A 452 -8.40 38.65 -8.53
CA GLN A 452 -7.17 39.18 -9.13
C GLN A 452 -6.09 38.11 -9.37
N ILE A 453 -6.17 36.96 -8.70
CA ILE A 453 -5.14 35.92 -8.76
C ILE A 453 -5.70 34.60 -9.29
N LYS A 454 -4.85 33.83 -9.98
CA LYS A 454 -5.11 32.44 -10.34
C LYS A 454 -4.38 31.50 -9.37
N PHE A 455 -4.93 31.35 -8.18
CA PHE A 455 -4.40 30.45 -7.16
C PHE A 455 -5.55 29.67 -6.49
N PRO A 456 -6.01 28.55 -7.08
CA PRO A 456 -7.24 27.87 -6.67
C PRO A 456 -7.33 27.55 -5.18
N TYR A 457 -6.21 27.23 -4.54
CA TYR A 457 -6.16 27.00 -3.09
C TYR A 457 -6.70 28.19 -2.28
N ALA A 458 -6.39 29.43 -2.70
CA ALA A 458 -6.80 30.65 -2.03
C ALA A 458 -8.06 31.31 -2.62
N THR A 459 -8.63 30.77 -3.71
CA THR A 459 -9.73 31.42 -4.44
C THR A 459 -10.96 30.54 -4.67
N THR A 460 -10.82 29.22 -4.61
CA THR A 460 -11.94 28.29 -4.81
C THR A 460 -12.61 27.95 -3.47
N ALA A 461 -13.90 28.25 -3.36
CA ALA A 461 -14.70 27.92 -2.17
C ALA A 461 -14.94 26.40 -2.05
N ILE A 462 -15.00 25.91 -0.82
CA ILE A 462 -15.22 24.50 -0.46
C ILE A 462 -16.49 23.94 -1.10
N CYS A 463 -17.59 24.70 -1.12
CA CYS A 463 -18.85 24.28 -1.74
C CYS A 463 -18.70 23.95 -3.23
N LYS A 464 -17.76 24.58 -3.94
CA LYS A 464 -17.47 24.28 -5.35
C LYS A 464 -16.63 23.02 -5.51
N ILE A 465 -15.71 22.76 -4.58
CA ILE A 465 -14.84 21.58 -4.60
C ILE A 465 -15.65 20.32 -4.29
N TYR A 466 -16.54 20.40 -3.29
CA TYR A 466 -17.38 19.30 -2.85
C TYR A 466 -18.70 19.17 -3.62
N ALA A 467 -19.06 20.17 -4.43
CA ALA A 467 -20.39 20.30 -5.01
C ALA A 467 -21.51 20.20 -3.95
N CYS A 468 -21.30 20.85 -2.80
CA CYS A 468 -22.22 20.85 -1.65
C CYS A 468 -22.90 22.21 -1.43
N THR A 469 -23.62 22.36 -0.32
CA THR A 469 -24.37 23.59 0.02
C THR A 469 -23.42 24.76 0.24
N SER A 470 -23.86 25.99 -0.06
CA SER A 470 -23.13 27.22 0.29
C SER A 470 -23.44 27.70 1.71
N LYS A 471 -23.79 26.78 2.62
CA LYS A 471 -24.18 27.08 3.99
C LYS A 471 -22.95 27.35 4.85
N ASP A 472 -23.08 28.29 5.79
CA ASP A 472 -22.05 28.60 6.79
C ASP A 472 -20.66 28.77 6.16
N GLY A 473 -19.66 28.03 6.66
CA GLY A 473 -18.28 28.13 6.21
C GLY A 473 -17.99 27.47 4.86
N ASN A 474 -18.95 26.82 4.21
CA ASN A 474 -18.68 26.20 2.90
C ASN A 474 -18.38 27.23 1.79
N VAL A 475 -18.66 28.51 2.01
CA VAL A 475 -18.25 29.61 1.12
C VAL A 475 -16.77 30.00 1.28
N LEU A 476 -16.12 29.52 2.33
CA LEU A 476 -14.69 29.72 2.58
C LEU A 476 -13.84 28.88 1.63
N THR A 477 -12.64 29.34 1.38
CA THR A 477 -11.56 28.56 0.75
C THR A 477 -10.84 27.70 1.79
N TYR A 478 -10.01 26.74 1.36
CA TYR A 478 -9.17 25.92 2.25
C TYR A 478 -8.43 26.71 3.34
N PRO A 479 -7.59 27.71 3.00
CA PRO A 479 -6.83 28.46 3.99
C PRO A 479 -7.71 29.33 4.90
N GLU A 480 -8.86 29.79 4.41
CA GLU A 480 -9.82 30.55 5.22
C GLU A 480 -10.53 29.66 6.23
N SER A 481 -10.91 28.45 5.81
CA SER A 481 -11.49 27.44 6.71
C SER A 481 -10.48 26.99 7.76
N TYR A 482 -9.23 26.78 7.36
CA TYR A 482 -8.15 26.51 8.30
C TYR A 482 -7.94 27.67 9.30
N ALA A 483 -7.88 28.92 8.84
CA ALA A 483 -7.71 30.07 9.71
C ALA A 483 -8.87 30.23 10.70
N PHE A 484 -10.11 30.03 10.24
CA PHE A 484 -11.29 30.09 11.09
C PHE A 484 -11.32 28.92 12.09
N THR A 485 -11.00 27.71 11.63
CA THR A 485 -10.90 26.53 12.51
C THR A 485 -9.83 26.69 13.57
N TYR A 486 -8.66 27.25 13.22
CA TYR A 486 -7.62 27.61 14.18
C TYR A 486 -8.14 28.58 15.24
N TYR A 487 -8.88 29.62 14.84
CA TYR A 487 -9.53 30.54 15.80
C TYR A 487 -10.52 29.81 16.72
N LEU A 488 -11.32 28.88 16.19
CA LEU A 488 -12.25 28.08 17.00
C LEU A 488 -11.50 27.21 18.01
N ILE A 489 -10.37 26.62 17.62
CA ILE A 489 -9.53 25.81 18.51
C ILE A 489 -8.97 26.67 19.65
N GLU A 490 -8.42 27.84 19.34
CA GLU A 490 -7.84 28.74 20.35
C GLU A 490 -8.90 29.26 21.34
N LYS A 491 -10.11 29.56 20.84
CA LYS A 491 -11.16 30.18 21.64
C LYS A 491 -12.02 29.17 22.41
N TYR A 492 -12.37 28.05 21.78
CA TYR A 492 -13.33 27.08 22.29
C TYR A 492 -12.72 25.71 22.60
N GLY A 493 -11.45 25.49 22.26
CA GLY A 493 -10.73 24.24 22.51
C GLY A 493 -10.89 23.20 21.40
N PHE A 494 -9.82 22.45 21.15
CA PHE A 494 -9.77 21.42 20.11
C PHE A 494 -10.86 20.33 20.27
N ASN A 495 -11.15 19.92 21.51
CA ASN A 495 -12.21 18.95 21.81
C ASN A 495 -13.58 19.36 21.24
N ASN A 496 -13.96 20.64 21.39
CA ASN A 496 -15.25 21.13 20.89
C ASN A 496 -15.26 21.22 19.36
N VAL A 497 -14.15 21.66 18.76
CA VAL A 497 -14.00 21.68 17.30
C VAL A 497 -14.13 20.29 16.71
N LEU A 498 -13.47 19.28 17.30
CA LEU A 498 -13.56 17.91 16.81
C LEU A 498 -14.95 17.31 17.01
N LYS A 499 -15.64 17.60 18.12
CA LYS A 499 -17.06 17.24 18.29
C LYS A 499 -17.94 17.82 17.19
N CYS A 500 -17.74 19.10 16.85
CA CYS A 500 -18.51 19.76 15.80
C CYS A 500 -18.16 19.23 14.40
N CYS A 501 -16.93 18.75 14.19
CA CYS A 501 -16.54 18.06 12.96
C CYS A 501 -17.25 16.71 12.82
N ILE A 502 -17.37 15.95 13.92
CA ILE A 502 -18.02 14.64 13.94
C ILE A 502 -19.55 14.75 13.81
N ASP A 503 -20.16 15.68 14.56
CA ASP A 503 -21.61 15.89 14.60
C ASP A 503 -21.89 17.39 14.50
N TYR A 504 -22.18 17.84 13.27
CA TYR A 504 -22.21 19.26 12.95
C TYR A 504 -23.37 19.99 13.62
N ASN A 505 -23.04 20.65 14.73
CA ASN A 505 -23.96 21.49 15.48
C ASN A 505 -23.22 22.65 16.16
N LEU A 506 -22.97 23.69 15.36
CA LEU A 506 -22.18 24.85 15.77
C LEU A 506 -22.81 25.60 16.96
N ALA A 507 -24.13 25.81 16.93
CA ALA A 507 -24.84 26.57 17.94
C ALA A 507 -24.79 25.92 19.32
N ASP A 508 -25.00 24.61 19.39
CA ASP A 508 -25.00 23.89 20.67
C ASP A 508 -23.58 23.72 21.22
N ILE A 509 -22.60 23.52 20.34
CA ILE A 509 -21.21 23.25 20.75
C ILE A 509 -20.46 24.53 21.14
N PHE A 510 -20.63 25.62 20.39
CA PHE A 510 -19.92 26.88 20.63
C PHE A 510 -20.78 27.96 21.29
N GLY A 511 -22.07 27.66 21.55
CA GLY A 511 -23.01 28.56 22.24
C GLY A 511 -23.44 29.77 21.41
N SER A 512 -23.20 29.77 20.09
CA SER A 512 -23.57 30.86 19.18
C SER A 512 -23.65 30.36 17.74
N ASN A 513 -24.41 31.05 16.88
CA ASN A 513 -24.51 30.67 15.47
C ASN A 513 -23.26 31.09 14.66
N TYR A 514 -23.13 30.52 13.46
CA TYR A 514 -21.99 30.73 12.57
C TYR A 514 -21.70 32.23 12.33
N ASN A 515 -22.70 33.02 11.96
CA ASN A 515 -22.52 34.43 11.59
C ASN A 515 -21.94 35.27 12.74
N VAL A 516 -22.42 35.05 13.97
CA VAL A 516 -21.91 35.76 15.14
C VAL A 516 -20.44 35.41 15.40
N ILE A 517 -20.09 34.13 15.36
CA ILE A 517 -18.73 33.68 15.64
C ILE A 517 -17.77 34.10 14.51
N MET A 518 -18.23 34.08 13.26
CA MET A 518 -17.48 34.57 12.11
C MET A 518 -17.22 36.09 12.21
N ASP A 519 -18.22 36.89 12.59
CA ASP A 519 -18.05 38.33 12.81
C ASP A 519 -17.03 38.63 13.91
N GLU A 520 -17.03 37.85 14.99
CA GLU A 520 -16.02 37.95 16.05
C GLU A 520 -14.62 37.59 15.54
N PHE A 521 -14.50 36.50 14.78
CA PHE A 521 -13.24 36.11 14.15
C PHE A 521 -12.73 37.23 13.23
N MET A 522 -13.56 37.77 12.35
CA MET A 522 -13.19 38.85 11.43
C MET A 522 -12.67 40.09 12.16
N LYS A 523 -13.26 40.44 13.31
CA LYS A 523 -12.78 41.54 14.18
C LYS A 523 -11.45 41.22 14.86
N SER A 524 -11.15 39.94 15.10
CA SER A 524 -9.91 39.48 15.75
C SER A 524 -8.71 39.47 14.81
N ILE A 525 -8.92 39.44 13.48
CA ILE A 525 -7.83 39.51 12.51
C ILE A 525 -7.27 40.94 12.58
N ILE A 526 -6.06 41.12 13.12
CA ILE A 526 -5.34 42.41 13.22
C ILE A 526 -4.53 42.67 11.97
#